data_AF-A0A645IS02-F1
#
_entry.id   AF-A0A645IS02-F1
#
_cell.length_a   1.000
_cell.length_b   1.000
_cell.length_c   1.000
_cell.angle_alpha   90.00
_cell.angle_beta   90.00
_cell.angle_gamma   90.00
#
_symmetry.space_group_name_H-M   'P 1'
#
loop_
_entity.id
_entity.type
_entity.pdbx_description
1 polymer ?
#
loop_
_entity_poly.entity_id
_entity_poly.type
_entity_poly.pdbx_seq_one_letter_code
_entity_poly.pdbx_strand_id
1 'polypeptide(L)'
;MNLIFAFISLITLYLTLSANEHFIKEHLWNHVVKKHLKSIFLWTFGALLVLQFGIQYLDIEHWMRDNIVFMILLAVVIGLIPESGPHMVFITLFAGGLVPFSVLLASSIVQDGHTALPLLAESKSSFFKAKLINMLIGLIVGLAVYLIGF
;
A
#
# COMPACT_ATOMS: atom_id res chain seq x y z
N MET A 1 16.11 -8.76 -12.47
CA MET A 1 14.82 -9.14 -11.86
C MET A 1 14.63 -10.66 -11.78
N ASN A 2 14.79 -11.40 -12.88
CA ASN A 2 14.51 -12.85 -12.92
C ASN A 2 15.42 -13.73 -12.03
N LEU A 3 16.71 -13.42 -11.92
CA LEU A 3 17.65 -14.20 -11.08
C LEU A 3 17.39 -14.03 -9.58
N ILE A 4 17.10 -12.81 -9.14
CA ILE A 4 16.76 -12.50 -7.74
C ILE A 4 15.46 -13.20 -7.37
N PHE A 5 14.45 -13.12 -8.25
CA PHE A 5 13.19 -13.82 -8.06
C PHE A 5 13.40 -15.33 -7.95
N ALA A 6 14.14 -15.94 -8.89
CA ALA A 6 14.45 -17.37 -8.85
C ALA A 6 15.16 -17.79 -7.56
N PHE A 7 16.12 -16.99 -7.09
CA PHE A 7 16.85 -17.24 -5.85
C PHE A 7 15.93 -17.18 -4.61
N ILE A 8 15.10 -16.14 -4.50
CA ILE A 8 14.12 -16.00 -3.41
C ILE A 8 13.11 -17.14 -3.45
N SER A 9 12.62 -17.52 -4.64
CA SER A 9 11.69 -18.64 -4.79
C SER A 9 12.31 -19.96 -4.34
N LEU A 10 13.58 -20.22 -4.66
CA LEU A 10 14.32 -21.39 -4.19
C LEU A 10 14.46 -21.43 -2.67
N ILE A 11 14.82 -20.30 -2.05
CA ILE A 11 14.90 -20.19 -0.59
C ILE A 11 13.52 -20.44 0.04
N THR A 12 12.49 -19.81 -0.49
CA THR A 12 11.11 -19.96 0.04
C THR A 12 10.64 -21.40 -0.07
N LEU A 13 10.92 -22.06 -1.19
CA LEU A 13 10.61 -23.47 -1.41
C LEU A 13 11.36 -24.35 -0.41
N TYR A 14 12.66 -24.13 -0.23
CA TYR A 14 13.47 -24.85 0.75
C TYR A 14 12.91 -24.69 2.18
N LEU A 15 12.63 -23.46 2.62
CA LEU A 15 12.06 -23.19 3.94
C LEU A 15 10.69 -23.86 4.11
N THR A 16 9.87 -23.91 3.06
CA THR A 16 8.57 -24.57 3.09
C THR A 16 8.71 -26.09 3.19
N LEU A 17 9.65 -26.69 2.45
CA LEU A 17 9.93 -28.13 2.52
C LEU A 17 10.56 -28.56 3.85
N SER A 18 11.36 -27.69 4.47
CA SER A 18 11.94 -27.91 5.80
C SER A 18 10.98 -27.58 6.95
N ALA A 19 9.82 -26.97 6.65
CA ALA A 19 8.83 -26.62 7.67
C ALA A 19 8.03 -27.85 8.12
N ASN A 20 7.63 -27.83 9.40
CA ASN A 20 6.90 -28.93 10.02
C ASN A 20 5.49 -29.08 9.43
N GLU A 21 4.97 -30.31 9.27
CA GLU A 21 3.65 -30.55 8.65
C GLU A 21 2.52 -29.77 9.34
N HIS A 22 2.58 -29.65 10.66
CA HIS A 22 1.65 -28.87 11.46
C HIS A 22 1.64 -27.39 11.07
N PHE A 23 2.83 -26.80 10.83
CA PHE A 23 2.93 -25.40 10.42
C PHE A 23 2.31 -25.19 9.02
N ILE A 24 2.58 -26.10 8.08
CA ILE A 24 2.04 -26.00 6.71
C ILE A 24 0.51 -26.11 6.70
N LYS A 25 -0.06 -27.13 7.37
CA LYS A 25 -1.52 -27.35 7.37
C LYS A 25 -2.26 -26.29 8.18
N GLU A 26 -1.84 -26.01 9.41
CA GLU A 26 -2.61 -25.14 10.29
C GLU A 26 -2.32 -23.66 10.07
N HIS A 27 -1.04 -23.27 9.98
CA HIS A 27 -0.67 -21.86 9.94
C HIS A 27 -0.67 -21.33 8.50
N LEU A 28 -0.07 -22.05 7.56
CA LEU A 28 -0.03 -21.57 6.17
C LEU A 28 -1.39 -21.77 5.48
N TRP A 29 -1.93 -22.98 5.48
CA TRP A 29 -3.13 -23.30 4.72
C TRP A 29 -4.42 -22.84 5.39
N ASN A 30 -4.72 -23.32 6.60
CA ASN A 30 -5.99 -23.01 7.27
C ASN A 30 -6.08 -21.54 7.72
N HIS A 31 -4.97 -20.94 8.13
CA HIS A 31 -4.96 -19.54 8.57
C HIS A 31 -4.66 -18.57 7.41
N VAL A 32 -3.47 -18.57 6.80
CA VAL A 32 -3.13 -17.56 5.78
C VAL A 32 -3.97 -17.72 4.50
N VAL A 33 -3.97 -18.91 3.89
CA VAL A 33 -4.63 -19.12 2.59
C VAL A 33 -6.15 -19.04 2.70
N LYS A 34 -6.78 -19.82 3.59
CA LYS A 34 -8.25 -19.84 3.65
C LYS A 34 -8.85 -18.56 4.22
N LYS A 35 -8.17 -17.89 5.15
CA LYS A 35 -8.74 -16.75 5.90
C LYS A 35 -8.34 -15.40 5.32
N HIS A 36 -7.06 -15.20 4.99
CA HIS A 36 -6.55 -13.88 4.59
C HIS A 36 -6.47 -13.70 3.08
N LEU A 37 -6.09 -14.74 2.31
CA LEU A 37 -5.85 -14.61 0.88
C LEU A 37 -7.06 -14.06 0.12
N LYS A 38 -8.28 -14.53 0.44
CA LYS A 38 -9.50 -14.07 -0.25
C LYS A 38 -9.75 -12.59 -0.06
N SER A 39 -9.61 -12.09 1.18
CA SER A 39 -9.84 -10.67 1.49
C SER A 39 -8.79 -9.79 0.80
N ILE A 40 -7.52 -10.17 0.92
CA ILE A 40 -6.40 -9.43 0.29
C ILE A 40 -6.58 -9.43 -1.23
N PHE A 41 -6.85 -10.60 -1.82
CA PHE A 41 -7.07 -10.73 -3.26
C PHE A 41 -8.24 -9.88 -3.74
N LEU A 42 -9.41 -9.99 -3.11
CA LEU A 42 -10.60 -9.25 -3.54
C LEU A 42 -10.42 -7.74 -3.41
N TRP A 43 -9.83 -7.28 -2.31
CA TRP A 43 -9.58 -5.86 -2.11
C TRP A 43 -8.54 -5.33 -3.11
N THR A 44 -7.39 -6.01 -3.27
CA THR A 44 -6.33 -5.59 -4.21
C THR A 44 -6.82 -5.65 -5.65
N PHE A 45 -7.45 -6.75 -6.06
CA PHE A 45 -8.00 -6.92 -7.39
C PHE A 45 -9.09 -5.87 -7.66
N GLY A 46 -10.02 -5.67 -6.71
CA GLY A 46 -11.08 -4.68 -6.83
C GLY A 46 -10.56 -3.26 -6.96
N ALA A 47 -9.61 -2.86 -6.12
CA ALA A 47 -8.99 -1.53 -6.17
C ALA A 47 -8.27 -1.29 -7.50
N LEU A 48 -7.48 -2.26 -7.97
CA LEU A 48 -6.79 -2.17 -9.26
C LEU A 48 -7.74 -2.18 -10.45
N LEU A 49 -8.83 -2.96 -10.39
CA LEU A 49 -9.85 -3.00 -11.44
C LEU A 49 -10.57 -1.65 -11.55
N VAL A 50 -11.02 -1.09 -10.42
CA VAL A 50 -11.65 0.23 -10.38
C VAL A 50 -10.71 1.31 -10.93
N LEU A 51 -9.45 1.27 -10.51
CA LEU A 51 -8.43 2.19 -10.99
C LEU A 51 -8.21 2.08 -12.50
N GLN A 52 -8.02 0.86 -13.00
CA GLN A 52 -7.78 0.61 -14.42
C GLN A 52 -9.00 0.99 -15.27
N PHE A 53 -10.20 0.67 -14.79
CA PHE A 53 -11.44 1.07 -15.44
C PHE A 53 -11.59 2.59 -15.48
N GLY A 54 -11.28 3.28 -14.38
CA GLY A 54 -11.29 4.74 -14.32
C GLY A 54 -10.33 5.37 -15.32
N ILE A 55 -9.09 4.88 -15.40
CA ILE A 55 -8.10 5.37 -16.38
C ILE A 55 -8.59 5.14 -17.82
N GLN A 56 -9.08 3.94 -18.12
CA GLN A 56 -9.42 3.55 -19.49
C GLN A 56 -10.70 4.20 -20.03
N TYR A 57 -11.70 4.46 -19.18
CA TYR A 57 -13.04 4.89 -19.62
C TYR A 57 -13.43 6.32 -19.20
N LEU A 58 -12.74 6.93 -18.23
CA LEU A 58 -13.11 8.23 -17.68
C LEU A 58 -12.06 9.35 -17.90
N ASP A 59 -11.00 9.09 -18.70
CA ASP A 59 -9.87 10.01 -18.98
C ASP A 59 -9.29 10.68 -17.71
N ILE A 60 -9.22 9.89 -16.63
CA ILE A 60 -8.76 10.36 -15.32
C ILE A 60 -7.27 10.69 -15.36
N GLU A 61 -6.52 10.17 -16.32
CA GLU A 61 -5.08 10.41 -16.47
C GLU A 61 -4.74 11.89 -16.59
N HIS A 62 -5.36 12.63 -17.52
CA HIS A 62 -5.11 14.06 -17.68
C HIS A 62 -5.47 14.82 -16.41
N TRP A 63 -6.65 14.52 -15.85
CA TRP A 63 -7.11 15.17 -14.64
C TRP A 63 -6.16 14.94 -13.46
N MET A 64 -5.63 13.72 -13.29
CA MET A 64 -4.67 13.41 -12.24
C MET A 64 -3.38 14.22 -12.40
N ARG A 65 -2.84 14.30 -13.61
CA ARG A 65 -1.61 15.04 -13.92
C ARG A 65 -1.76 16.55 -13.65
N ASP A 66 -2.92 17.11 -13.94
CA ASP A 66 -3.19 18.54 -13.71
C ASP A 66 -3.51 18.86 -12.24
N ASN A 67 -3.85 17.86 -11.43
CA ASN A 67 -4.29 18.02 -10.04
C ASN A 67 -3.39 17.30 -9.04
N ILE A 68 -2.06 17.43 -9.18
CA ILE A 68 -1.08 16.77 -8.30
C ILE A 68 -1.30 17.10 -6.82
N VAL A 69 -1.60 18.35 -6.49
CA VAL A 69 -1.87 18.75 -5.09
C VAL A 69 -3.07 17.98 -4.53
N PHE A 70 -4.11 17.77 -5.34
CA PHE A 70 -5.26 16.97 -4.94
C PHE A 70 -4.87 15.49 -4.78
N MET A 71 -4.01 14.95 -5.65
CA MET A 71 -3.46 13.60 -5.49
C MET A 71 -2.64 13.43 -4.20
N ILE A 72 -1.87 14.43 -3.78
CA ILE A 72 -1.17 14.43 -2.49
C ILE A 72 -2.17 14.40 -1.33
N LEU A 73 -3.21 15.24 -1.36
CA LEU A 73 -4.26 15.22 -0.33
C LEU A 73 -4.98 13.87 -0.28
N LEU A 74 -5.28 13.29 -1.43
CA LEU A 74 -5.89 11.96 -1.53
C LEU A 74 -4.95 10.88 -0.96
N ALA A 75 -3.66 10.91 -1.29
CA ALA A 75 -2.65 10.01 -0.75
C ALA A 75 -2.56 10.08 0.77
N VAL A 76 -2.60 11.29 1.33
CA VAL A 76 -2.59 11.52 2.78
C VAL A 76 -3.86 10.96 3.43
N VAL A 77 -5.05 11.26 2.89
CA VAL A 77 -6.32 10.77 3.46
C VAL A 77 -6.41 9.24 3.37
N ILE A 78 -6.07 8.65 2.22
CA ILE A 78 -6.09 7.21 2.03
C ILE A 78 -5.06 6.51 2.92
N GLY A 79 -3.89 7.11 3.14
CA GLY A 79 -2.84 6.57 4.03
C GLY A 79 -3.26 6.48 5.51
N LEU A 80 -4.34 7.16 5.92
CA LEU A 80 -4.89 7.02 7.27
C LEU A 80 -5.55 5.65 7.50
N ILE A 81 -5.95 4.95 6.43
CA ILE A 81 -6.49 3.59 6.52
C ILE A 81 -5.38 2.67 7.04
N PRO A 82 -5.59 1.96 8.17
CA PRO A 82 -4.57 1.12 8.81
C PRO A 82 -4.43 -0.23 8.09
N GLU A 83 -4.18 -0.18 6.79
CA GLU A 83 -4.02 -1.33 5.91
C GLU A 83 -2.98 -0.99 4.83
N SER A 84 -2.15 -1.96 4.43
CA SER A 84 -1.15 -1.75 3.37
C SER A 84 -1.74 -1.77 1.96
N GLY A 85 -2.95 -2.30 1.81
CA GLY A 85 -3.64 -2.40 0.52
C GLY A 85 -3.76 -1.04 -0.17
N PRO A 86 -4.43 -0.03 0.43
CA PRO A 86 -4.67 1.26 -0.21
C PRO A 86 -3.42 1.96 -0.74
N HIS A 87 -2.27 1.72 -0.11
CA HIS A 87 -0.98 2.23 -0.58
C HIS A 87 -0.56 1.67 -1.96
N MET A 88 -0.92 0.43 -2.29
CA MET A 88 -0.58 -0.21 -3.58
C MET A 88 -1.12 0.56 -4.79
N VAL A 89 -2.22 1.30 -4.62
CA VAL A 89 -2.78 2.18 -5.65
C VAL A 89 -1.74 3.21 -6.08
N PHE A 90 -1.10 3.90 -5.12
CA PHE A 90 -0.11 4.94 -5.40
C PHE A 90 1.20 4.37 -5.95
N ILE A 91 1.61 3.18 -5.49
CA ILE A 91 2.75 2.46 -6.09
C ILE A 91 2.46 2.17 -7.57
N THR A 92 1.27 1.66 -7.89
CA THR A 92 0.90 1.30 -9.26
C THR A 92 0.82 2.53 -10.15
N LEU A 93 0.20 3.61 -9.67
CA LEU A 93 0.11 4.87 -10.39
C LEU A 93 1.49 5.49 -10.65
N PHE A 94 2.38 5.44 -9.66
CA PHE A 94 3.75 5.96 -9.82
C PHE A 94 4.55 5.10 -10.80
N ALA A 95 4.48 3.78 -10.67
CA ALA A 95 5.14 2.85 -11.59
C ALA A 95 4.64 3.01 -13.04
N GLY A 96 3.36 3.36 -13.21
CA GLY A 96 2.76 3.70 -14.50
C GLY A 96 3.07 5.11 -15.02
N GLY A 97 3.77 5.95 -14.23
CA GLY A 97 4.10 7.33 -14.60
C GLY A 97 2.92 8.31 -14.54
N LEU A 98 1.83 7.94 -13.87
CA LEU A 98 0.60 8.74 -13.77
C LEU A 98 0.64 9.75 -12.62
N VAL A 99 1.39 9.44 -11.55
CA VAL A 99 1.62 10.36 -10.43
C VAL A 99 3.11 10.57 -10.20
N PRO A 100 3.53 11.76 -9.76
CA PRO A 100 4.92 12.08 -9.47
C PRO A 100 5.40 11.47 -8.14
N PHE A 101 6.70 11.61 -7.88
CA PHE A 101 7.32 11.03 -6.68
C PHE A 101 6.79 11.67 -5.40
N SER A 102 6.45 12.96 -5.40
CA SER A 102 5.80 13.64 -4.28
C SER A 102 4.54 12.94 -3.77
N VAL A 103 3.67 12.46 -4.66
CA VAL A 103 2.44 11.73 -4.30
C VAL A 103 2.76 10.39 -3.67
N LEU A 104 3.68 9.61 -4.27
CA LEU A 104 4.12 8.33 -3.72
C LEU A 104 4.75 8.51 -2.33
N LEU A 105 5.62 9.52 -2.19
CA LEU A 105 6.31 9.81 -0.94
C LEU A 105 5.33 10.20 0.16
N ALA A 106 4.37 11.08 -0.14
CA ALA A 106 3.31 11.44 0.80
C ALA A 106 2.55 10.19 1.27
N SER A 107 2.11 9.33 0.34
CA SER A 107 1.44 8.07 0.69
C SER A 107 2.32 7.17 1.58
N SER A 108 3.61 7.07 1.25
CA SER A 108 4.56 6.21 1.96
C SER A 108 4.80 6.67 3.40
N ILE A 109 4.77 7.97 3.66
CA ILE A 109 4.93 8.54 5.00
C ILE A 109 3.67 8.33 5.85
N VAL A 110 2.48 8.51 5.27
CA VAL A 110 1.23 8.45 6.04
C VAL A 110 0.77 7.02 6.34
N GLN A 111 1.11 6.08 5.45
CA GLN A 111 0.68 4.70 5.60
C GLN A 111 1.58 3.92 6.57
N ASP A 112 0.97 3.30 7.58
CA ASP A 112 1.64 2.47 8.60
C ASP A 112 1.34 0.97 8.42
N GLY A 113 0.50 0.65 7.43
CA GLY A 113 0.02 -0.68 7.13
C GLY A 113 -0.66 -1.34 8.32
N HIS A 114 -0.51 -2.66 8.38
CA HIS A 114 -1.09 -3.49 9.44
C HIS A 114 -0.46 -3.27 10.82
N THR A 115 0.70 -2.59 10.90
CA THR A 115 1.38 -2.32 12.18
C THR A 115 0.60 -1.34 13.05
N ALA A 116 -0.30 -0.55 12.44
CA ALA A 116 -1.17 0.36 13.17
C ALA A 116 -2.31 -0.36 13.90
N LEU A 117 -2.66 -1.60 13.52
CA LEU A 117 -3.73 -2.38 14.17
C LEU A 117 -3.37 -2.79 15.61
N PRO A 118 -2.15 -3.32 15.89
CA PRO A 118 -1.68 -3.51 17.27
C PRO A 118 -1.71 -2.23 18.10
N LEU A 119 -1.21 -1.11 17.56
CA LEU A 119 -1.20 0.17 18.28
C LEU A 119 -2.61 0.67 18.58
N LEU A 120 -3.56 0.48 17.65
CA LEU A 120 -4.98 0.80 17.85
C LEU A 120 -5.61 -0.07 18.95
N ALA A 121 -5.23 -1.34 19.03
CA ALA A 121 -5.71 -2.27 20.04
C ALA A 121 -5.13 -1.96 21.43
N GLU A 122 -3.88 -1.53 21.51
CA GLU A 122 -3.21 -1.16 22.77
C GLU A 122 -3.65 0.22 23.28
N SER A 123 -3.57 1.26 22.45
CA SER A 123 -3.92 2.63 22.84
C SER A 123 -4.45 3.42 21.66
N LYS A 124 -5.77 3.64 21.66
CA LYS A 124 -6.44 4.51 20.68
C LYS A 124 -5.85 5.92 20.64
N SER A 125 -5.48 6.48 21.81
CA SER A 125 -4.88 7.82 21.87
C SER A 125 -3.53 7.85 21.15
N SER A 126 -2.66 6.86 21.39
CA SER A 126 -1.37 6.76 20.72
C SER A 126 -1.53 6.53 19.22
N PHE A 127 -2.49 5.70 18.80
CA PHE A 127 -2.81 5.49 17.39
C PHE A 127 -3.19 6.80 16.68
N PHE A 128 -4.13 7.57 17.22
CA PHE A 128 -4.56 8.83 16.60
C PHE A 128 -3.46 9.87 16.59
N LYS A 129 -2.62 9.93 17.64
CA LYS A 129 -1.45 10.82 17.68
C LYS A 129 -0.43 10.45 16.60
N ALA A 130 -0.08 9.17 16.48
CA ALA A 130 0.85 8.70 15.45
C ALA A 130 0.31 9.00 14.04
N LYS A 131 -0.96 8.70 13.79
CA LYS A 131 -1.62 9.01 12.52
C LYS A 131 -1.62 10.50 12.21
N LEU A 132 -1.92 11.35 13.18
CA LEU A 132 -1.89 12.80 12.99
C LEU A 132 -0.49 13.30 12.66
N ILE A 133 0.54 12.80 13.35
CA ILE A 133 1.95 13.15 13.08
C ILE A 133 2.32 12.74 11.65
N ASN A 134 2.07 11.48 11.28
CA ASN A 134 2.38 10.96 9.95
C ASN A 134 1.64 11.72 8.86
N MET A 135 0.35 12.02 9.07
CA MET A 135 -0.47 12.83 8.17
C MET A 135 0.13 14.21 7.93
N LEU A 136 0.51 14.91 9.00
CA LEU A 136 1.10 16.25 8.90
C LEU A 136 2.46 16.21 8.20
N ILE A 137 3.34 15.27 8.58
CA ILE A 137 4.65 15.13 7.96
C ILE A 137 4.50 14.76 6.49
N GLY A 138 3.64 13.79 6.16
CA GLY A 138 3.40 13.34 4.79
C GLY A 138 2.84 14.45 3.90
N LEU A 139 1.92 15.27 4.43
CA LEU A 139 1.39 16.42 3.72
C LEU A 139 2.47 17.49 3.47
N ILE A 140 3.22 17.86 4.52
CA ILE A 140 4.26 18.90 4.42
C ILE A 140 5.36 18.46 3.46
N VAL A 141 5.88 17.25 3.63
CA VAL A 141 6.96 16.70 2.80
C VAL A 141 6.47 16.50 1.36
N GLY A 142 5.26 15.94 1.16
CA GLY A 142 4.69 15.77 -0.17
C GLY A 142 4.57 17.08 -0.93
N LEU A 143 4.02 18.12 -0.30
CA LEU A 143 3.90 19.45 -0.90
C LEU A 143 5.27 20.10 -1.14
N ALA A 144 6.20 19.98 -0.19
CA ALA A 144 7.54 20.53 -0.36
C ALA A 144 8.27 19.89 -1.55
N VAL A 145 8.20 18.56 -1.69
CA VAL A 145 8.80 17.81 -2.79
C VAL A 145 8.14 18.16 -4.13
N TYR A 146 6.82 18.34 -4.13
CA TYR A 146 6.11 18.83 -5.32
C TYR A 146 6.58 20.21 -5.76
N LEU A 147 6.75 21.15 -4.82
CA LEU A 147 7.19 22.52 -5.12
C LEU A 147 8.62 22.60 -5.67
N ILE A 148 9.48 21.64 -5.35
CA ILE A 148 10.83 21.53 -5.94
C ILE A 148 10.85 20.73 -7.25
N GLY A 149 9.68 20.34 -7.78
CA GLY A 149 9.51 19.75 -9.11
C GLY A 149 9.54 18.22 -9.16
N PHE A 150 9.31 17.53 -8.04
CA PHE A 150 9.36 16.06 -7.94
C PHE A 150 8.04 15.42 -7.51
#